data_AF-A0A662XQP5-F1
#
_entry.id   AF-A0A662XQP5-F1
#
_cell.length_a   1.000
_cell.length_b   1.000
_cell.length_c   1.000
_cell.angle_alpha   90.00
_cell.angle_beta   90.00
_cell.angle_gamma   90.00
#
_symmetry.space_group_name_H-M   'P 1'
#
loop_
_entity.id
_entity.type
_entity.pdbx_description
1 polymer ?
#
loop_
_entity_poly.entity_id
_entity_poly.type
_entity_poly.pdbx_seq_one_letter_code
_entity_poly.pdbx_strand_id
1 'polypeptide(L)'
;MLRYAARQHALLPSALRDNQATFVSCFVQYAEFRYTMSDGVATSDEGIIVVTTNDALVSSTFDLDVDNWGIVSNGAGADSRPHFQPISRGAQLSYYIYGLDAVIHRRDDSGDDSMLWSFTAPPKFLGNNWAAYGGSLDFVLSSAEGSFDAANLNLAGAGHLVELECASCAQFTGITLALPLSPVFSYDGATTQFQLPLNERAGWVKDPKNLILTWSPPTQCEFVSVLADLSALRILGDFTRGYESVALDSVTLRHGPGQPVQCYTSAI
;
A
#
# COMPACT_ATOMS: atom_id res chain seq x y z
N MET A 1 12.85 -32.05 19.04
CA MET A 1 14.18 -31.41 19.12
C MET A 1 14.76 -31.38 17.70
N LEU A 2 14.36 -30.40 16.88
CA LEU A 2 14.93 -30.22 15.54
C LEU A 2 16.19 -29.35 15.65
N ARG A 3 17.31 -29.85 15.10
CA ARG A 3 18.54 -29.06 14.88
C ARG A 3 18.63 -28.79 13.38
N TYR A 4 18.71 -27.53 12.99
CA TYR A 4 19.09 -27.13 11.63
C TYR A 4 20.55 -26.68 11.61
N ALA A 5 21.30 -27.18 10.62
CA ALA A 5 22.65 -26.74 10.30
C ALA A 5 22.56 -25.72 9.15
N ALA A 6 22.93 -24.47 9.42
CA ALA A 6 23.08 -23.45 8.39
C ALA A 6 24.47 -23.55 7.77
N ARG A 7 24.55 -23.64 6.44
CA ARG A 7 25.80 -23.54 5.68
C ARG A 7 26.13 -22.05 5.53
N GLN A 8 27.20 -21.61 6.18
CA GLN A 8 27.74 -20.25 6.06
C GLN A 8 28.35 -20.04 4.66
N HIS A 9 27.92 -18.99 3.95
CA HIS A 9 28.78 -18.30 3.00
C HIS A 9 29.52 -17.18 3.75
N ALA A 10 30.84 -17.18 3.61
CA ALA A 10 31.79 -16.50 4.47
C ALA A 10 31.91 -15.00 4.21
N LEU A 11 32.00 -14.22 5.31
CA LEU A 11 33.02 -13.18 5.54
C LEU A 11 33.35 -13.16 7.07
N LEU A 12 34.65 -13.13 7.39
CA LEU A 12 35.31 -13.35 8.71
C LEU A 12 35.59 -12.01 9.47
N PRO A 13 36.27 -11.96 10.65
CA PRO A 13 35.82 -12.42 11.97
C PRO A 13 36.07 -11.37 13.09
N SER A 14 35.27 -11.34 14.17
CA SER A 14 35.79 -10.85 15.46
C SER A 14 35.00 -11.33 16.68
N ALA A 15 35.70 -12.10 17.51
CA ALA A 15 35.59 -12.25 18.96
C ALA A 15 34.26 -12.68 19.59
N LEU A 16 34.18 -13.99 19.83
CA LEU A 16 33.30 -14.66 20.79
C LEU A 16 33.52 -14.13 22.22
N ARG A 17 32.46 -13.63 22.85
CA ARG A 17 32.03 -13.90 24.23
C ARG A 17 30.62 -13.31 24.38
N ASP A 18 29.73 -14.10 24.98
CA ASP A 18 28.27 -13.94 25.09
C ASP A 18 27.46 -14.48 23.89
N ASN A 19 26.81 -15.63 24.10
CA ASN A 19 25.99 -16.36 23.12
C ASN A 19 24.62 -15.69 22.90
N GLN A 20 24.62 -14.45 22.43
CA GLN A 20 23.51 -13.87 21.68
C GLN A 20 24.06 -13.27 20.39
N ALA A 21 23.86 -13.98 19.28
CA ALA A 21 23.92 -13.35 17.97
C ALA A 21 22.59 -12.63 17.76
N THR A 22 22.54 -11.34 18.11
CA THR A 22 21.43 -10.47 17.76
C THR A 22 21.53 -10.18 16.27
N PHE A 23 20.69 -10.84 15.47
CA PHE A 23 20.54 -10.49 14.06
C PHE A 23 19.57 -9.33 13.97
N VAL A 24 20.08 -8.12 13.70
CA VAL A 24 19.24 -6.99 13.31
C VAL A 24 18.94 -7.17 11.82
N SER A 25 17.78 -7.74 11.51
CA SER A 25 17.29 -7.77 10.14
C SER A 25 16.74 -6.39 9.79
N CYS A 26 17.29 -5.74 8.76
CA CYS A 26 16.63 -4.59 8.11
C CYS A 26 15.52 -5.05 7.15
N PHE A 27 15.40 -6.35 6.90
CA PHE A 27 14.31 -6.93 6.12
C PHE A 27 13.15 -7.29 7.04
N VAL A 28 11.99 -6.75 6.71
CA VAL A 28 10.71 -6.97 7.38
C VAL A 28 10.26 -8.45 7.27
N GLN A 29 10.49 -9.05 6.10
CA GLN A 29 10.29 -10.48 5.84
C GLN A 29 11.60 -11.26 6.07
N TYR A 30 11.57 -12.23 6.99
CA TYR A 30 12.73 -13.06 7.34
C TYR A 30 12.83 -14.34 6.49
N ALA A 31 11.69 -14.99 6.21
CA ALA A 31 11.64 -16.18 5.37
C ALA A 31 10.26 -16.42 4.76
N GLU A 32 10.21 -17.10 3.62
CA GLU A 32 9.00 -17.65 2.99
C GLU A 32 9.18 -19.14 2.75
N PHE A 33 8.16 -19.93 3.08
CA PHE A 33 8.12 -21.37 2.79
C PHE A 33 6.85 -21.69 2.03
N ARG A 34 6.99 -22.42 0.92
CA ARG A 34 5.86 -23.00 0.17
C ARG A 34 5.74 -24.48 0.52
N TYR A 35 4.53 -24.94 0.77
CA TYR A 35 4.28 -26.33 1.14
C TYR A 35 2.97 -26.83 0.52
N THR A 36 2.92 -28.12 0.25
CA THR A 36 1.69 -28.84 -0.09
C THR A 36 1.54 -30.00 0.88
N MET A 37 0.33 -30.29 1.32
CA MET A 37 0.03 -31.43 2.20
C MET A 37 -0.67 -32.51 1.39
N SER A 38 -0.31 -33.78 1.58
CA SER A 38 -1.03 -34.89 0.97
C SER A 38 -1.43 -35.90 2.03
N ASP A 39 -2.63 -36.45 1.91
CA ASP A 39 -3.12 -37.58 2.70
C ASP A 39 -2.92 -38.93 1.99
N GLY A 40 -2.19 -38.94 0.87
CA GLY A 40 -1.98 -40.11 0.02
C GLY A 40 -3.07 -40.34 -1.03
N VAL A 41 -4.15 -39.56 -1.02
CA VAL A 41 -5.24 -39.60 -2.02
C VAL A 41 -5.36 -38.26 -2.74
N ALA A 42 -5.34 -37.17 -2.00
CA ALA A 42 -5.36 -35.81 -2.50
C ALA A 42 -4.07 -35.08 -2.08
N THR A 43 -3.74 -34.02 -2.83
CA THR A 43 -2.72 -33.04 -2.44
C THR A 43 -3.43 -31.70 -2.32
N SER A 44 -3.14 -30.96 -1.25
CA SER A 44 -3.67 -29.63 -1.02
C SER A 44 -3.15 -28.66 -2.07
N ASP A 45 -3.83 -27.52 -2.20
CA ASP A 45 -3.23 -26.36 -2.83
C ASP A 45 -1.96 -25.92 -2.07
N GLU A 46 -1.12 -25.14 -2.75
CA GLU A 46 0.11 -24.62 -2.16
C GLU A 46 -0.21 -23.64 -1.02
N GLY A 47 0.26 -23.97 0.18
CA GLY A 47 0.26 -23.08 1.33
C GLY A 47 1.56 -22.27 1.39
N ILE A 48 1.46 -21.03 1.86
CA ILE A 48 2.60 -20.13 2.06
C ILE A 48 2.71 -19.80 3.54
N ILE A 49 3.91 -19.98 4.11
CA ILE A 49 4.28 -19.52 5.45
C ILE A 49 5.23 -18.35 5.30
N VAL A 50 4.84 -17.19 5.82
CA VAL A 50 5.70 -16.02 5.90
C VAL A 50 6.14 -15.84 7.35
N VAL A 51 7.45 -15.74 7.58
CA VAL A 51 8.02 -15.43 8.89
C VAL A 51 8.52 -14.00 8.86
N THR A 52 7.96 -13.16 9.73
CA THR A 52 8.33 -11.75 9.89
C THR A 52 8.92 -11.51 11.27
N THR A 53 9.74 -10.47 11.41
CA THR A 53 10.33 -10.09 12.71
C THR A 53 9.42 -9.17 13.53
N ASN A 54 8.40 -8.61 12.89
CA ASN A 54 7.37 -7.77 13.46
C ASN A 54 6.07 -7.96 12.66
N ASP A 55 5.11 -7.06 12.86
CA ASP A 55 3.84 -7.10 12.16
C ASP A 55 3.87 -6.55 10.73
N ALA A 56 4.96 -5.90 10.32
CA ALA A 56 5.10 -5.45 8.95
C ALA A 56 5.35 -6.65 8.02
N LEU A 57 4.78 -6.59 6.81
CA LEU A 57 4.99 -7.53 5.72
C LEU A 57 5.97 -6.95 4.69
N VAL A 58 5.80 -5.67 4.36
CA VAL A 58 6.65 -4.91 3.46
C VAL A 58 6.65 -3.44 3.87
N SER A 59 7.77 -2.75 3.68
CA SER A 59 7.89 -1.31 3.96
C SER A 59 8.77 -0.55 2.98
N SER A 60 8.56 0.76 2.95
CA SER A 60 9.38 1.80 2.33
C SER A 60 9.59 2.92 3.34
N THR A 61 10.83 3.08 3.81
CA THR A 61 11.25 4.16 4.73
C THR A 61 11.96 5.30 4.00
N PHE A 62 12.28 5.11 2.72
CA PHE A 62 12.96 6.11 1.87
C PHE A 62 14.29 6.65 2.40
N ASP A 63 14.97 5.93 3.29
CA ASP A 63 16.22 6.42 3.92
C ASP A 63 17.35 6.73 2.91
N LEU A 64 17.32 6.11 1.72
CA LEU A 64 18.41 6.16 0.73
C LEU A 64 17.98 6.70 -0.63
N ASP A 65 16.74 6.43 -1.06
CA ASP A 65 16.22 6.78 -2.38
C ASP A 65 14.69 6.70 -2.42
N VAL A 66 14.14 6.76 -3.64
CA VAL A 66 12.68 6.69 -3.89
C VAL A 66 12.10 5.27 -3.77
N ASP A 67 12.92 4.27 -3.51
CA ASP A 67 12.53 2.87 -3.30
C ASP A 67 11.66 2.30 -4.43
N ASN A 68 11.95 2.76 -5.66
CA ASN A 68 11.22 2.46 -6.90
C ASN A 68 9.73 2.84 -6.91
N TRP A 69 9.28 3.72 -6.01
CA TRP A 69 7.96 4.34 -6.13
C TRP A 69 7.89 5.20 -7.39
N GLY A 70 6.69 5.24 -7.99
CA GLY A 70 6.40 6.05 -9.16
C GLY A 70 5.27 7.06 -8.90
N ILE A 71 4.99 7.87 -9.91
CA ILE A 71 3.82 8.74 -10.01
C ILE A 71 3.09 8.39 -11.31
N VAL A 72 1.77 8.28 -11.23
CA VAL A 72 0.89 8.05 -12.38
C VAL A 72 -0.15 9.16 -12.50
N SER A 73 -0.72 9.31 -13.69
CA SER A 73 -1.80 10.27 -13.97
C SER A 73 -1.43 11.73 -13.67
N ASN A 74 -0.20 12.15 -13.97
CA ASN A 74 0.30 13.52 -13.73
C ASN A 74 0.43 14.35 -15.03
N GLY A 75 -0.32 13.98 -16.08
CA GLY A 75 -0.21 14.57 -17.41
C GLY A 75 0.89 13.98 -18.30
N ALA A 76 0.76 14.21 -19.61
CA ALA A 76 1.70 13.69 -20.60
C ALA A 76 3.05 14.42 -20.54
N GLY A 77 4.13 13.67 -20.35
CA GLY A 77 5.51 14.22 -20.29
C GLY A 77 5.94 14.73 -18.92
N ALA A 78 5.08 14.64 -17.90
CA ALA A 78 5.46 14.85 -16.51
C ALA A 78 6.43 13.79 -16.01
N ASP A 79 7.23 14.12 -14.99
CA ASP A 79 8.08 13.13 -14.34
C ASP A 79 7.20 12.06 -13.69
N SER A 80 7.37 10.82 -14.13
CA SER A 80 6.68 9.66 -13.56
C SER A 80 7.38 9.14 -12.30
N ARG A 81 8.41 9.84 -11.81
CA ARG A 81 9.17 9.49 -10.62
C ARG A 81 8.98 10.60 -9.58
N PRO A 82 8.76 10.24 -8.31
CA PRO A 82 8.81 11.21 -7.24
C PRO A 82 10.27 11.64 -7.01
N HIS A 83 10.45 12.76 -6.32
CA HIS A 83 11.76 13.28 -5.93
C HIS A 83 12.12 12.80 -4.53
N PHE A 84 13.36 12.34 -4.35
CA PHE A 84 13.89 12.00 -3.03
C PHE A 84 14.38 13.24 -2.30
N GLN A 85 13.96 13.38 -1.05
CA GLN A 85 14.28 14.51 -0.19
C GLN A 85 15.06 14.04 1.05
N PRO A 86 16.41 14.21 1.08
CA PRO A 86 17.27 13.67 2.12
C PRO A 86 17.33 14.56 3.37
N ILE A 87 16.18 15.05 3.84
CA ILE A 87 16.08 15.82 5.08
C ILE A 87 14.87 15.33 5.89
N SER A 88 14.94 15.51 7.20
CA SER A 88 13.79 15.29 8.10
C SER A 88 12.98 16.58 8.24
N ARG A 89 11.66 16.46 8.32
CA ARG A 89 10.74 17.58 8.56
C ARG A 89 9.75 17.21 9.66
N GLY A 90 9.91 17.84 10.83
CA GLY A 90 9.15 17.46 12.01
C GLY A 90 9.53 16.06 12.51
N ALA A 91 8.63 15.43 13.28
CA ALA A 91 8.90 14.14 13.91
C ALA A 91 8.51 12.92 13.05
N GLN A 92 7.71 13.13 12.01
CA GLN A 92 7.09 12.04 11.23
C GLN A 92 7.61 11.91 9.80
N LEU A 93 8.29 12.93 9.26
CA LEU A 93 8.98 12.83 7.98
C LEU A 93 10.48 12.74 8.24
N SER A 94 11.09 11.64 7.86
CA SER A 94 12.51 11.39 8.03
C SER A 94 13.04 10.74 6.77
N TYR A 95 13.56 11.57 5.86
CA TYR A 95 13.90 11.15 4.48
C TYR A 95 12.62 10.68 3.77
N TYR A 96 12.17 11.44 2.78
CA TYR A 96 10.87 11.19 2.18
C TYR A 96 10.92 11.38 0.68
N ILE A 97 9.87 10.92 0.02
CA ILE A 97 9.65 11.24 -1.38
C ILE A 97 8.55 12.27 -1.50
N TYR A 98 8.56 13.08 -2.56
CA TYR A 98 7.46 13.97 -2.86
C TYR A 98 7.17 14.00 -4.36
N GLY A 99 5.90 14.23 -4.68
CA GLY A 99 5.42 14.51 -6.03
C GLY A 99 5.03 15.97 -6.16
N LEU A 100 5.08 16.45 -7.40
CA LEU A 100 4.58 17.75 -7.80
C LEU A 100 3.48 17.52 -8.82
N ASP A 101 2.38 18.26 -8.70
CA ASP A 101 1.43 18.36 -9.80
C ASP A 101 2.10 19.06 -10.99
N ALA A 102 2.16 18.37 -12.13
CA ALA A 102 2.78 18.87 -13.34
C ALA A 102 1.78 19.48 -14.33
N VAL A 103 0.52 19.02 -14.34
CA VAL A 103 -0.47 19.45 -15.32
C VAL A 103 -1.88 19.44 -14.74
N ILE A 104 -2.41 20.65 -14.51
CA ILE A 104 -3.78 20.81 -14.01
C ILE A 104 -4.80 20.69 -15.14
N HIS A 105 -5.62 19.62 -15.18
CA HIS A 105 -6.71 19.46 -16.15
C HIS A 105 -8.04 19.98 -15.60
N ARG A 106 -8.08 21.29 -15.38
CA ARG A 106 -9.24 21.98 -14.79
C ARG A 106 -10.50 21.81 -15.63
N ARG A 107 -11.55 21.30 -15.01
CA ARG A 107 -12.91 21.28 -15.60
C ARG A 107 -13.59 22.63 -15.47
N ASP A 108 -14.29 23.04 -16.53
CA ASP A 108 -15.00 24.32 -16.59
C ASP A 108 -16.20 24.41 -15.62
N ASP A 109 -16.79 23.26 -15.26
CA ASP A 109 -18.01 23.19 -14.46
C ASP A 109 -17.76 23.23 -12.96
N SER A 110 -16.77 22.49 -12.47
CA SER A 110 -16.47 22.36 -11.04
C SER A 110 -15.17 23.04 -10.62
N GLY A 111 -14.28 23.32 -11.57
CA GLY A 111 -12.91 23.77 -11.30
C GLY A 111 -11.99 22.66 -10.79
N ASP A 112 -12.48 21.43 -10.65
CA ASP A 112 -11.68 20.28 -10.24
C ASP A 112 -10.70 19.88 -11.33
N ASP A 113 -9.58 19.31 -10.92
CA ASP A 113 -8.76 18.53 -11.84
C ASP A 113 -9.51 17.26 -12.27
N SER A 114 -9.48 16.97 -13.57
CA SER A 114 -10.01 15.74 -14.16
C SER A 114 -8.98 14.61 -14.22
N MET A 115 -7.72 14.89 -13.92
CA MET A 115 -6.62 13.94 -13.93
C MET A 115 -5.84 14.05 -12.61
N LEU A 116 -6.31 13.33 -11.60
CA LEU A 116 -5.66 13.28 -10.29
C LEU A 116 -4.44 12.35 -10.32
N TRP A 117 -3.28 12.86 -9.92
CA TRP A 117 -2.07 12.05 -9.80
C TRP A 117 -1.97 11.30 -8.47
N SER A 118 -1.31 10.15 -8.52
CA SER A 118 -1.11 9.28 -7.36
C SER A 118 0.30 8.71 -7.32
N PHE A 119 0.83 8.52 -6.11
CA PHE A 119 1.97 7.66 -5.88
C PHE A 119 1.59 6.22 -6.20
N THR A 120 2.45 5.50 -6.93
CA THR A 120 2.25 4.08 -7.23
C THR A 120 3.34 3.24 -6.58
N ALA A 121 2.91 2.20 -5.87
CA ALA A 121 3.80 1.34 -5.10
C ALA A 121 4.65 0.44 -6.02
N PRO A 122 5.91 0.14 -5.63
CA PRO A 122 6.79 -0.75 -6.37
C PRO A 122 6.34 -2.23 -6.27
N PRO A 123 6.88 -3.12 -7.12
CA PRO A 123 6.49 -4.53 -7.17
C PRO A 123 6.55 -5.30 -5.84
N LYS A 124 7.37 -4.87 -4.88
CA LYS A 124 7.45 -5.50 -3.55
C LYS A 124 6.18 -5.35 -2.70
N PHE A 125 5.30 -4.40 -3.02
CA PHE A 125 3.97 -4.27 -2.39
C PHE A 125 2.88 -5.02 -3.15
N LEU A 126 3.19 -5.59 -4.32
CA LEU A 126 2.23 -6.21 -5.22
C LEU A 126 2.24 -7.74 -5.08
N GLY A 127 1.33 -8.40 -5.79
CA GLY A 127 1.14 -9.84 -5.73
C GLY A 127 0.41 -10.27 -4.46
N ASN A 128 0.81 -11.42 -3.91
CA ASN A 128 0.06 -12.07 -2.85
C ASN A 128 0.36 -11.49 -1.46
N ASN A 129 -0.52 -10.61 -1.02
CA ASN A 129 -0.51 -9.95 0.29
C ASN A 129 -1.73 -10.32 1.13
N TRP A 130 -2.31 -11.51 0.92
CA TRP A 130 -3.50 -11.98 1.66
C TRP A 130 -3.36 -11.89 3.18
N ALA A 131 -2.13 -12.06 3.70
CA ALA A 131 -1.82 -11.98 5.13
C ALA A 131 -2.04 -10.58 5.73
N ALA A 132 -2.14 -9.54 4.89
CA ALA A 132 -2.48 -8.19 5.31
C ALA A 132 -3.96 -8.03 5.69
N TYR A 133 -4.82 -9.00 5.34
CA TYR A 133 -6.25 -8.93 5.67
C TYR A 133 -6.49 -8.87 7.17
N GLY A 134 -7.20 -7.82 7.60
CA GLY A 134 -7.43 -7.46 9.01
C GLY A 134 -6.27 -6.73 9.68
N GLY A 135 -5.19 -6.45 8.95
CA GLY A 135 -4.08 -5.59 9.36
C GLY A 135 -4.31 -4.15 8.92
N SER A 136 -3.24 -3.46 8.53
CA SER A 136 -3.33 -2.08 8.05
C SER A 136 -2.32 -1.71 6.97
N LEU A 137 -2.68 -0.70 6.18
CA LEU A 137 -1.76 0.07 5.35
C LEU A 137 -1.47 1.38 6.06
N ASP A 138 -0.21 1.59 6.42
CA ASP A 138 0.24 2.75 7.17
C ASP A 138 1.14 3.60 6.28
N PHE A 139 1.04 4.92 6.38
CA PHE A 139 1.94 5.85 5.70
C PHE A 139 1.80 7.26 6.29
N VAL A 140 2.74 8.15 5.98
CA VAL A 140 2.68 9.56 6.33
C VAL A 140 2.48 10.39 5.06
N LEU A 141 1.52 11.31 5.08
CA LEU A 141 1.41 12.37 4.07
C LEU A 141 1.70 13.74 4.68
N SER A 142 2.22 14.65 3.87
CA SER A 142 2.42 16.04 4.26
C SER A 142 2.56 16.92 3.03
N SER A 143 1.97 18.10 3.02
CA SER A 143 2.11 19.05 1.92
C SER A 143 3.30 19.97 2.18
N ALA A 144 3.99 20.41 1.13
CA ALA A 144 4.89 21.57 1.23
C ALA A 144 4.33 22.81 0.54
N GLU A 145 3.46 22.64 -0.44
CA GLU A 145 2.81 23.68 -1.22
C GLU A 145 1.39 23.25 -1.60
N GLY A 146 0.49 24.22 -1.80
CA GLY A 146 -0.93 24.01 -2.07
C GLY A 146 -1.83 24.67 -1.03
N SER A 147 -3.10 24.90 -1.37
CA SER A 147 -4.12 25.37 -0.43
C SER A 147 -5.16 24.28 -0.23
N PHE A 148 -5.21 23.74 0.98
CA PHE A 148 -6.13 22.68 1.39
C PHE A 148 -7.44 23.23 1.99
N ASP A 149 -7.72 24.52 1.74
CA ASP A 149 -9.01 25.09 2.08
C ASP A 149 -10.12 24.37 1.30
N ALA A 150 -11.29 24.18 1.91
CA ALA A 150 -12.39 23.42 1.30
C ALA A 150 -12.80 23.90 -0.10
N ALA A 151 -12.60 25.19 -0.43
CA ALA A 151 -12.88 25.75 -1.75
C ALA A 151 -11.88 25.33 -2.85
N ASN A 152 -10.69 24.88 -2.43
CA ASN A 152 -9.58 24.51 -3.31
C ASN A 152 -9.39 22.99 -3.41
N LEU A 153 -10.13 22.19 -2.64
CA LEU A 153 -10.04 20.73 -2.73
C LEU A 153 -10.70 20.20 -4.01
N ASN A 154 -10.03 19.27 -4.69
CA ASN A 154 -10.61 18.48 -5.76
C ASN A 154 -11.77 17.64 -5.21
N LEU A 155 -12.85 17.54 -6.00
CA LEU A 155 -14.03 16.74 -5.68
C LEU A 155 -14.65 17.10 -4.31
N ALA A 156 -14.50 18.36 -3.89
CA ALA A 156 -14.90 18.83 -2.56
C ALA A 156 -14.32 18.00 -1.40
N GLY A 157 -13.10 17.45 -1.57
CA GLY A 157 -12.44 16.61 -0.58
C GLY A 157 -12.99 15.18 -0.49
N ALA A 158 -13.71 14.72 -1.52
CA ALA A 158 -14.30 13.37 -1.58
C ALA A 158 -13.57 12.41 -2.55
N GLY A 159 -12.31 12.71 -2.90
CA GLY A 159 -11.48 11.80 -3.72
C GLY A 159 -11.13 10.49 -3.00
N HIS A 160 -10.53 9.55 -3.73
CA HIS A 160 -10.05 8.29 -3.15
C HIS A 160 -8.65 8.46 -2.58
N LEU A 161 -8.48 8.31 -1.27
CA LEU A 161 -7.19 8.43 -0.61
C LEU A 161 -6.24 7.29 -1.02
N VAL A 162 -6.76 6.06 -1.11
CA VAL A 162 -6.01 4.88 -1.55
C VAL A 162 -6.85 4.06 -2.49
N GLU A 163 -6.22 3.51 -3.52
CA GLU A 163 -6.80 2.51 -4.41
C GLU A 163 -5.97 1.22 -4.42
N LEU A 164 -6.67 0.09 -4.36
CA LEU A 164 -6.15 -1.26 -4.50
C LEU A 164 -6.79 -1.90 -5.72
N GLU A 165 -5.99 -2.48 -6.60
CA GLU A 165 -6.45 -3.13 -7.82
C GLU A 165 -5.99 -4.58 -7.87
N CYS A 166 -6.85 -5.46 -8.38
CA CYS A 166 -6.50 -6.80 -8.80
C CYS A 166 -7.04 -7.03 -10.21
N ALA A 167 -6.19 -6.97 -11.22
CA ALA A 167 -6.58 -7.05 -12.63
C ALA A 167 -7.09 -8.45 -13.04
N SER A 168 -6.61 -9.51 -12.39
CA SER A 168 -6.98 -10.91 -12.68
C SER A 168 -8.28 -11.35 -11.98
N CYS A 169 -8.68 -10.63 -10.93
CA CYS A 169 -9.84 -10.96 -10.11
C CYS A 169 -11.15 -10.91 -10.91
N ALA A 170 -12.18 -11.58 -10.37
CA ALA A 170 -13.50 -11.67 -10.99
C ALA A 170 -13.44 -12.07 -12.47
N GLN A 171 -12.77 -13.19 -12.76
CA GLN A 171 -12.63 -13.75 -14.12
C GLN A 171 -11.94 -12.77 -15.10
N PHE A 172 -10.81 -12.17 -14.70
CA PHE A 172 -10.05 -11.19 -15.49
C PHE A 172 -10.82 -9.92 -15.86
N THR A 173 -11.95 -9.66 -15.20
CA THR A 173 -12.61 -8.36 -15.35
C THR A 173 -11.98 -7.31 -14.43
N GLY A 174 -11.24 -7.73 -13.41
CA GLY A 174 -10.58 -6.89 -12.42
C GLY A 174 -11.46 -6.55 -11.23
N ILE A 175 -10.88 -6.15 -10.10
CA ILE A 175 -11.58 -5.50 -8.99
C ILE A 175 -10.76 -4.30 -8.54
N THR A 176 -11.40 -3.15 -8.42
CA THR A 176 -10.81 -1.94 -7.83
C THR A 176 -11.54 -1.62 -6.53
N LEU A 177 -10.77 -1.52 -5.45
CA LEU A 177 -11.24 -1.05 -4.15
C LEU A 177 -10.62 0.31 -3.88
N ALA A 178 -11.41 1.24 -3.37
CA ALA A 178 -10.93 2.55 -2.96
C ALA A 178 -11.33 2.83 -1.52
N LEU A 179 -10.46 3.53 -0.79
CA LEU A 179 -10.81 4.14 0.47
C LEU A 179 -11.03 5.64 0.23
N PRO A 180 -12.28 6.13 0.34
CA PRO A 180 -12.57 7.54 0.08
C PRO A 180 -12.08 8.41 1.23
N LEU A 181 -11.68 9.63 0.89
CA LEU A 181 -11.55 10.70 1.87
C LEU A 181 -12.90 10.90 2.55
N SER A 182 -12.87 11.05 3.87
CA SER A 182 -14.04 11.14 4.72
C SER A 182 -13.69 11.87 6.02
N PRO A 183 -14.67 12.21 6.88
CA PRO A 183 -14.36 12.74 8.20
C PRO A 183 -13.51 11.82 9.09
N VAL A 184 -13.42 10.52 8.75
CA VAL A 184 -12.58 9.55 9.47
C VAL A 184 -11.17 9.53 8.88
N PHE A 185 -11.06 9.55 7.55
CA PHE A 185 -9.81 9.58 6.81
C PHE A 185 -9.74 10.89 6.02
N SER A 186 -9.49 11.99 6.73
CA SER A 186 -9.37 13.33 6.12
C SER A 186 -7.91 13.74 6.03
N TYR A 187 -7.63 14.66 5.11
CA TYR A 187 -6.31 15.25 4.93
C TYR A 187 -6.46 16.74 4.64
N ASP A 188 -5.73 17.57 5.38
CA ASP A 188 -5.78 19.04 5.31
C ASP A 188 -4.43 19.65 4.92
N GLY A 189 -3.51 18.83 4.38
CA GLY A 189 -2.16 19.22 4.04
C GLY A 189 -1.16 19.15 5.19
N ALA A 190 -1.61 19.08 6.45
CA ALA A 190 -0.70 18.91 7.60
C ALA A 190 -0.05 17.52 7.61
N THR A 191 1.11 17.40 8.25
CA THR A 191 1.76 16.10 8.41
C THR A 191 0.86 15.14 9.18
N THR A 192 0.42 14.08 8.50
CA THR A 192 -0.60 13.15 8.99
C THR A 192 -0.12 11.72 8.82
N GLN A 193 -0.12 10.96 9.90
CA GLN A 193 0.09 9.52 9.87
C GLN A 193 -1.27 8.84 9.66
N PHE A 194 -1.39 8.12 8.55
CA PHE A 194 -2.51 7.24 8.27
C PHE A 194 -2.21 5.83 8.76
N GLN A 195 -3.26 5.19 9.27
CA GLN A 195 -3.33 3.76 9.56
C GLN A 195 -4.67 3.26 9.06
N LEU A 196 -4.68 2.71 7.85
CA LEU A 196 -5.90 2.33 7.14
C LEU A 196 -6.18 0.84 7.38
N PRO A 197 -7.28 0.45 8.05
CA PRO A 197 -7.57 -0.96 8.27
C PRO A 197 -7.91 -1.66 6.95
N LEU A 198 -7.33 -2.85 6.73
CA LEU A 198 -7.50 -3.63 5.51
C LEU A 198 -8.59 -4.69 5.68
N ASN A 199 -9.84 -4.23 5.71
CA ASN A 199 -11.03 -5.09 5.72
C ASN A 199 -12.25 -4.34 5.14
N GLU A 200 -13.27 -5.10 4.76
CA GLU A 200 -14.46 -4.59 4.07
C GLU A 200 -15.33 -3.63 4.91
N ARG A 201 -15.13 -3.58 6.22
CA ARG A 201 -15.92 -2.77 7.16
C ARG A 201 -15.29 -1.41 7.45
N ALA A 202 -14.09 -1.15 6.94
CA ALA A 202 -13.32 0.06 7.24
C ALA A 202 -13.65 1.24 6.33
N GLY A 203 -14.77 1.21 5.60
CA GLY A 203 -15.21 2.28 4.70
C GLY A 203 -14.70 2.15 3.26
N TRP A 204 -14.01 1.05 2.94
CA TRP A 204 -13.65 0.73 1.56
C TRP A 204 -14.89 0.57 0.69
N VAL A 205 -14.77 1.00 -0.55
CA VAL A 205 -15.81 0.89 -1.56
C VAL A 205 -15.23 0.24 -2.82
N LYS A 206 -16.08 -0.43 -3.58
CA LYS A 206 -15.74 -1.15 -4.81
C LYS A 206 -16.25 -0.38 -6.01
N ASP A 207 -15.39 -0.26 -7.03
CA ASP A 207 -15.77 0.30 -8.32
C ASP A 207 -16.86 -0.57 -8.97
N PRO A 208 -18.05 -0.03 -9.26
CA PRO A 208 -19.09 -0.76 -9.97
C PRO A 208 -18.77 -0.98 -11.46
N LYS A 209 -17.66 -0.44 -11.97
CA LYS A 209 -17.27 -0.39 -13.39
C LYS A 209 -18.32 0.24 -14.28
N ASN A 210 -19.14 1.10 -13.68
CA ASN A 210 -20.23 1.79 -14.32
C ASN A 210 -20.38 3.16 -13.65
N LEU A 211 -20.10 4.21 -14.42
CA LEU A 211 -20.08 5.59 -13.95
C LEU A 211 -21.42 6.10 -13.40
N ILE A 212 -22.53 5.40 -13.68
CA ILE A 212 -23.88 5.77 -13.23
C ILE A 212 -24.19 5.12 -11.87
N LEU A 213 -23.50 4.04 -11.51
CA LEU A 213 -23.74 3.33 -10.25
C LEU A 213 -22.90 3.93 -9.13
N THR A 214 -23.48 3.97 -7.93
CA THR A 214 -22.74 4.36 -6.73
C THR A 214 -21.77 3.24 -6.35
N TRP A 215 -20.60 3.62 -5.86
CA TRP A 215 -19.65 2.69 -5.28
C TRP A 215 -20.24 2.09 -4.00
N SER A 216 -20.11 0.77 -3.84
CA SER A 216 -20.67 0.03 -2.71
C SER A 216 -19.56 -0.65 -1.91
N PRO A 217 -19.75 -0.92 -0.60
CA PRO A 217 -18.78 -1.71 0.15
C PRO A 217 -18.49 -3.06 -0.53
N PRO A 218 -17.23 -3.51 -0.60
CA PRO A 218 -16.90 -4.84 -1.10
C PRO A 218 -17.40 -5.92 -0.14
N THR A 219 -17.53 -7.15 -0.64
CA THR A 219 -17.64 -8.31 0.25
C THR A 219 -16.28 -8.65 0.85
N GLN A 220 -16.27 -9.41 1.96
CA GLN A 220 -15.03 -9.92 2.55
C GLN A 220 -14.17 -10.68 1.53
N CYS A 221 -14.79 -11.56 0.71
CA CYS A 221 -14.04 -12.38 -0.24
C CYS A 221 -13.52 -11.59 -1.43
N GLU A 222 -14.23 -10.55 -1.87
CA GLU A 222 -13.69 -9.62 -2.86
C GLU A 222 -12.47 -8.88 -2.32
N PHE A 223 -12.53 -8.40 -1.06
CA PHE A 223 -11.39 -7.74 -0.42
C PHE A 223 -10.17 -8.64 -0.36
N VAL A 224 -10.38 -9.87 0.11
CA VAL A 224 -9.32 -10.87 0.25
C VAL A 224 -8.75 -11.26 -1.11
N SER A 225 -9.59 -11.42 -2.14
CA SER A 225 -9.12 -11.71 -3.50
C SER A 225 -8.23 -10.61 -4.05
N VAL A 226 -8.55 -9.33 -3.76
CA VAL A 226 -7.74 -8.20 -4.18
C VAL A 226 -6.38 -8.20 -3.48
N LEU A 227 -6.34 -8.46 -2.18
CA LEU A 227 -5.08 -8.57 -1.45
C LEU A 227 -4.26 -9.80 -1.89
N ALA A 228 -4.91 -10.88 -2.31
CA ALA A 228 -4.23 -12.12 -2.71
C ALA A 228 -3.55 -12.05 -4.09
N ASP A 229 -3.95 -11.09 -4.93
CA ASP A 229 -3.32 -10.85 -6.24
C ASP A 229 -3.31 -9.36 -6.59
N LEU A 230 -2.67 -8.57 -5.72
CA LEU A 230 -2.66 -7.12 -5.82
C LEU A 230 -1.83 -6.68 -7.04
N SER A 231 -2.47 -6.12 -8.06
CA SER A 231 -1.81 -5.62 -9.27
C SER A 231 -1.46 -4.13 -9.21
N ALA A 232 -2.13 -3.36 -8.34
CA ALA A 232 -1.74 -1.98 -8.07
C ALA A 232 -2.10 -1.54 -6.65
N LEU A 233 -1.24 -0.73 -6.06
CA LEU A 233 -1.48 0.08 -4.86
C LEU A 233 -1.16 1.53 -5.21
N ARG A 234 -2.14 2.42 -5.05
CA ARG A 234 -2.01 3.85 -5.33
C ARG A 234 -2.43 4.67 -4.13
N ILE A 235 -1.65 5.71 -3.81
CA ILE A 235 -1.94 6.67 -2.74
C ILE A 235 -2.09 8.04 -3.40
N LEU A 236 -3.20 8.71 -3.14
CA LEU A 236 -3.50 10.01 -3.75
C LEU A 236 -2.44 11.04 -3.40
N GLY A 237 -1.97 11.76 -4.42
CA GLY A 237 -1.07 12.90 -4.26
C GLY A 237 -1.68 14.23 -4.69
N ASP A 238 -2.80 14.18 -5.41
CA ASP A 238 -3.49 15.33 -5.99
C ASP A 238 -4.79 15.64 -5.25
N PHE A 239 -4.72 16.53 -4.27
CA PHE A 239 -5.81 16.92 -3.41
C PHE A 239 -6.44 18.25 -3.80
N THR A 240 -5.72 19.13 -4.51
CA THR A 240 -6.12 20.53 -4.71
C THR A 240 -6.25 20.91 -6.19
N ARG A 241 -7.09 21.91 -6.48
CA ARG A 241 -7.39 22.41 -7.83
C ARG A 241 -6.25 23.23 -8.46
N GLY A 242 -5.13 23.34 -7.76
CA GLY A 242 -3.99 24.17 -8.10
C GLY A 242 -2.71 23.39 -7.85
N TYR A 243 -1.58 24.01 -8.18
CA TYR A 243 -0.29 23.37 -7.96
C TYR A 243 -0.09 23.06 -6.49
N GLU A 244 0.30 21.83 -6.23
CA GLU A 244 0.66 21.36 -4.90
C GLU A 244 1.92 20.50 -4.94
N SER A 245 2.50 20.33 -3.75
CA SER A 245 3.49 19.29 -3.52
C SER A 245 3.07 18.47 -2.32
N VAL A 246 3.04 17.16 -2.51
CA VAL A 246 2.69 16.20 -1.46
C VAL A 246 3.87 15.26 -1.26
N ALA A 247 4.25 15.10 -0.01
CA ALA A 247 5.27 14.19 0.47
C ALA A 247 4.63 12.89 0.98
N LEU A 248 5.31 11.78 0.76
CA LEU A 248 4.98 10.44 1.23
C LEU A 248 6.19 9.83 1.96
N ASP A 249 5.93 9.23 3.12
CA ASP A 249 6.95 8.57 3.93
C ASP A 249 6.37 7.32 4.64
N SER A 250 7.26 6.41 5.05
CA SER A 250 7.02 5.33 6.00
C SER A 250 5.86 4.41 5.62
N VAL A 251 5.75 4.10 4.32
CA VAL A 251 4.70 3.23 3.80
C VAL A 251 4.94 1.81 4.27
N THR A 252 3.99 1.23 4.99
CA THR A 252 4.10 -0.11 5.57
C THR A 252 2.80 -0.86 5.39
N LEU A 253 2.89 -2.06 4.81
CA LEU A 253 1.78 -3.02 4.81
C LEU A 253 1.96 -3.96 5.99
N ARG A 254 0.95 -4.08 6.85
CA ARG A 254 1.01 -4.87 8.10
C ARG A 254 0.09 -6.09 8.04
N HIS A 255 0.54 -7.19 8.63
CA HIS A 255 -0.26 -8.40 8.72
C HIS A 255 -1.45 -8.19 9.65
N GLY A 256 -2.54 -8.89 9.34
CA GLY A 256 -3.70 -8.99 10.20
C GLY A 256 -3.84 -10.35 10.85
N PRO A 257 -4.95 -10.57 11.57
CA PRO A 257 -5.31 -11.89 12.07
C PRO A 257 -5.69 -12.88 10.95
N GLY A 258 -5.83 -12.45 9.70
CA GLY A 258 -5.94 -13.34 8.55
C GLY A 258 -7.11 -14.32 8.64
N GLN A 259 -8.27 -13.87 9.14
CA GLN A 259 -9.45 -14.71 9.37
C GLN A 259 -10.49 -14.78 8.23
N PRO A 260 -10.19 -14.70 6.92
CA PRO A 260 -11.21 -14.90 5.90
C PRO A 260 -11.39 -16.40 5.58
N VAL A 261 -11.42 -17.26 6.60
CA VAL A 261 -11.44 -18.73 6.45
C VAL A 261 -12.57 -19.16 5.51
N GLN A 262 -13.71 -18.46 5.55
CA GLN A 262 -14.88 -18.74 4.72
C GLN A 262 -14.68 -18.47 3.22
N CYS A 263 -13.73 -17.60 2.84
CA CYS A 263 -13.49 -17.24 1.45
C CYS A 263 -12.64 -18.26 0.69
N TYR A 264 -11.92 -19.12 1.41
CA TYR A 264 -11.07 -20.17 0.83
C TYR A 264 -11.71 -21.56 0.93
N THR A 265 -12.77 -21.74 1.74
CA THR A 265 -13.45 -23.03 1.95
C THR A 265 -14.65 -23.26 1.01
N SER A 266 -14.66 -22.67 -0.18
CA SER A 266 -15.67 -23.02 -1.18
C SER A 266 -15.39 -24.43 -1.69
N ALA A 267 -16.02 -25.41 -1.03
CA ALA A 267 -16.03 -26.80 -1.44
C ALA A 267 -16.56 -26.92 -2.88
N ILE A 268 -15.77 -27.57 -3.74
CA ILE A 268 -16.28 -28.30 -4.90
C ILE A 268 -16.64 -29.70 -4.41
#